data_AF-A0A946A632-F1
#
_entry.id   AF-A0A946A632-F1
#
_cell.length_a   1.000
_cell.length_b   1.000
_cell.length_c   1.000
_cell.angle_alpha   90.00
_cell.angle_beta   90.00
_cell.angle_gamma   90.00
#
_symmetry.space_group_name_H-M   'P 1'
#
loop_
_entity.id
_entity.type
_entity.pdbx_description
1 polymer ?
#
loop_
_entity_poly.entity_id
_entity_poly.type
_entity_poly.pdbx_seq_one_letter_code
_entity_poly.pdbx_strand_id
1 'polypeptide(L)'
;MPQLNPEFFVTQLFWLVVTFSFLLVFLWRISLPRIGNVLEKREKKINEDLTAAKKLQAEAEKIQDIIETQLQQARSDASEMIKTTSTSLQDKAQVELTKLEKGLDAKIGESHEAIEKSKNESVAQIQSQINEITKLTLSKVASFEVSDDEIKNAIASSERSIN
;
A
#
# COMPACT_ATOMS: atom_id res chain seq x y z
N MET A 1 79.22 67.96 33.86
CA MET A 1 78.09 67.19 34.41
C MET A 1 78.62 65.80 34.78
N PRO A 2 78.59 65.38 36.05
CA PRO A 2 79.24 64.15 36.53
C PRO A 2 78.68 62.84 35.93
N GLN A 3 77.60 62.94 35.16
CA GLN A 3 76.92 61.85 34.44
C GLN A 3 77.59 61.42 33.12
N LEU A 4 78.64 62.13 32.66
CA LEU A 4 79.46 61.75 31.50
C LEU A 4 80.90 61.44 31.90
N ASN A 5 81.10 60.89 33.10
CA ASN A 5 82.41 60.42 33.55
C ASN A 5 82.62 58.97 33.06
N PRO A 6 83.61 58.71 32.17
CA PRO A 6 83.80 57.40 31.53
C PRO A 6 84.18 56.27 32.49
N GLU A 7 84.60 56.59 33.72
CA GLU A 7 84.89 55.60 34.76
C GLU A 7 83.69 54.72 35.14
N PHE A 8 82.45 55.23 35.07
CA PHE A 8 81.25 54.46 35.45
C PHE A 8 80.61 53.68 34.30
N PHE A 9 81.03 53.92 33.04
CA PHE A 9 80.43 53.27 31.87
C PHE A 9 80.67 51.76 31.86
N VAL A 10 81.84 51.28 32.29
CA VAL A 10 82.16 49.84 32.31
C VAL A 10 81.26 49.09 33.29
N THR A 11 81.08 49.62 34.50
CA THR A 11 80.23 49.02 35.53
C THR A 11 78.75 49.04 35.13
N GLN A 12 78.28 50.13 34.53
CA GLN A 12 76.90 50.22 34.02
C GLN A 12 76.65 49.20 32.90
N LEU A 13 77.60 49.03 31.99
CA LEU A 13 77.51 48.09 30.87
C LEU A 13 77.56 46.63 31.37
N PHE A 14 78.37 46.34 32.38
CA PHE A 14 78.37 45.04 33.06
C PHE A 14 77.00 44.70 33.66
N TRP A 15 76.42 45.58 34.48
CA TRP A 15 75.10 45.34 35.08
C TRP A 15 73.97 45.30 34.04
N LEU A 16 74.06 46.10 32.98
CA LEU A 16 73.14 46.02 31.84
C LEU A 16 73.19 44.63 31.21
N VAL A 17 74.37 44.10 30.91
CA VAL A 17 74.50 42.75 30.33
C VAL A 17 73.98 41.68 31.27
N VAL A 18 74.28 41.76 32.58
CA VAL A 18 73.79 40.80 33.58
C VAL A 18 72.25 40.81 33.66
N THR A 19 71.65 41.98 33.82
CA THR A 19 70.18 42.12 33.93
C THR A 19 69.46 41.79 32.63
N PHE A 20 70.02 42.19 31.49
CA PHE A 20 69.48 41.86 30.18
C PHE A 20 69.57 40.36 29.90
N SER A 21 70.68 39.71 30.21
CA SER A 21 70.85 38.26 30.06
C SER A 21 69.86 37.50 30.94
N PHE A 22 69.70 37.90 32.21
CA PHE A 22 68.70 37.32 33.10
C PHE A 22 67.27 37.46 32.53
N LEU A 23 66.89 38.64 32.05
CA LEU A 23 65.58 38.87 31.44
C LEU A 23 65.38 38.04 30.17
N LEU A 24 66.42 37.93 29.32
CA LEU A 24 66.36 37.14 28.08
C LEU A 24 66.16 35.66 28.38
N VAL A 25 66.88 35.11 29.36
CA VAL A 25 66.69 33.72 29.82
C VAL A 25 65.28 33.53 30.40
N PHE A 26 64.78 34.49 31.18
CA PHE A 26 63.42 34.43 31.72
C PHE A 26 62.36 34.40 30.60
N LEU A 27 62.47 35.27 29.60
CA LEU A 27 61.55 35.28 28.46
C LEU A 27 61.63 34.00 27.64
N TRP A 28 62.85 33.50 27.40
CA TRP A 28 63.07 32.26 26.66
C TRP A 28 62.47 31.05 27.39
N ARG A 29 62.64 30.99 28.71
CA ARG A 29 62.21 29.85 29.54
C ARG A 29 60.73 29.89 29.90
N ILE A 30 60.11 31.08 30.06
CA ILE A 30 58.71 31.22 30.53
C ILE A 30 57.78 31.71 29.42
N SER A 31 58.10 32.83 28.76
CA SER A 31 57.15 33.50 27.87
C SER A 31 56.95 32.76 26.55
N LEU A 32 58.04 32.33 25.90
CA LEU A 32 57.95 31.57 24.64
C LEU A 32 57.18 30.25 24.78
N PRO A 33 57.45 29.36 25.76
CA PRO A 33 56.69 28.12 25.87
C PRO A 33 55.22 28.36 26.21
N ARG A 34 54.88 29.42 26.95
CA ARG A 34 53.47 29.77 27.20
C ARG A 34 52.73 30.15 25.92
N ILE A 35 53.35 30.96 25.06
CA ILE A 35 52.77 31.36 23.77
C ILE A 35 52.65 30.14 22.85
N GLY A 36 53.69 29.30 22.77
CA GLY A 36 53.68 28.06 22.00
C GLY A 36 52.55 27.12 22.42
N ASN A 37 52.39 26.88 23.74
CA ASN A 37 51.30 26.05 24.27
C ASN A 37 49.90 26.57 23.91
N VAL A 38 49.70 27.89 23.90
CA VAL A 38 48.39 28.47 23.53
C VAL A 38 48.13 28.30 22.03
N LEU A 39 49.16 28.50 21.20
CA LEU A 39 49.04 28.33 19.76
C LEU A 39 48.74 26.86 19.41
N GLU A 40 49.48 25.92 19.98
CA GLU A 40 49.27 24.48 19.79
C GLU A 40 47.87 24.05 20.26
N LYS A 41 47.41 24.54 21.43
CA LYS A 41 46.04 24.25 21.90
C LYS A 41 44.98 24.76 20.94
N ARG A 42 45.17 25.95 20.35
CA ARG A 42 44.23 26.51 19.36
C ARG A 42 44.24 25.71 18.08
N GLU A 43 45.43 25.41 17.56
CA GLU A 43 45.58 24.59 16.35
C GLU A 43 44.96 23.20 16.54
N LYS A 44 45.24 22.55 17.66
CA LYS A 44 44.64 21.26 18.00
C LYS A 44 43.12 21.34 18.07
N LYS A 45 42.57 22.35 18.75
CA LYS A 45 41.12 22.54 18.82
C LYS A 45 40.49 22.76 17.45
N ILE A 46 41.10 23.59 16.60
CA ILE A 46 40.61 23.84 15.24
C ILE A 46 40.63 22.54 14.42
N ASN A 47 41.70 21.75 14.51
CA ASN A 47 41.80 20.48 13.81
C ASN A 47 40.79 19.44 14.33
N GLU A 48 40.57 19.38 15.64
CA GLU A 48 39.54 18.54 16.26
C GLU A 48 38.14 18.94 15.78
N ASP A 49 37.81 20.23 15.85
CA ASP A 49 36.52 20.78 15.40
C ASP A 49 36.30 20.52 13.90
N LEU A 50 37.33 20.70 13.07
CA LEU A 50 37.27 20.45 11.62
C LEU A 50 37.11 18.96 11.31
N THR A 51 37.78 18.09 12.05
CA THR A 51 37.64 16.63 11.90
C THR A 51 36.25 16.17 12.32
N ALA A 52 35.73 16.70 13.44
CA ALA A 52 34.38 16.43 13.90
C ALA A 52 33.33 16.91 12.89
N ALA A 53 33.50 18.12 12.34
CA ALA A 53 32.62 18.66 11.30
C ALA A 53 32.62 17.78 10.04
N LYS A 54 33.80 17.36 9.55
CA LYS A 54 33.90 16.44 8.40
C LYS A 54 33.24 15.09 8.67
N LYS A 55 33.40 14.55 9.88
CA LYS A 55 32.76 13.29 10.26
C LYS A 55 31.23 13.42 10.27
N LEU A 56 30.71 14.48 10.88
CA LEU A 56 29.28 14.77 10.91
C LEU A 56 28.71 15.00 9.51
N GLN A 57 29.44 15.69 8.64
CA GLN A 57 29.06 15.86 7.24
C GLN A 57 28.98 14.51 6.52
N ALA A 58 30.00 13.66 6.66
CA ALA A 58 30.00 12.32 6.04
C ALA A 58 28.90 11.41 6.59
N GLU A 59 28.56 11.52 7.87
CA GLU A 59 27.42 10.81 8.46
C GLU A 59 26.08 11.33 7.91
N ALA A 60 25.93 12.64 7.76
CA ALA A 60 24.74 13.25 7.17
C ALA A 60 24.55 12.84 5.70
N GLU A 61 25.62 12.84 4.90
CA GLU A 61 25.59 12.39 3.50
C GLU A 61 25.19 10.90 3.40
N LYS A 62 25.71 10.04 4.28
CA LYS A 62 25.29 8.63 4.34
C LYS A 62 23.82 8.47 4.71
N ILE A 63 23.34 9.25 5.69
CA ILE A 63 21.93 9.21 6.10
C ILE A 63 21.04 9.67 4.94
N GLN A 64 21.46 10.72 4.21
CA GLN A 64 20.73 11.19 3.04
C GLN A 64 20.61 10.12 1.96
N ASP A 65 21.70 9.43 1.64
CA ASP A 65 21.72 8.33 0.66
C ASP A 65 20.82 7.15 1.11
N ILE A 66 20.85 6.80 2.40
CA ILE A 66 19.96 5.78 2.97
C ILE A 66 18.49 6.21 2.85
N ILE A 67 18.16 7.48 3.14
CA ILE A 67 16.79 7.99 3.02
C ILE A 67 16.33 7.96 1.56
N GLU A 68 17.18 8.37 0.62
CA GLU A 68 16.86 8.39 -0.80
C GLU A 68 16.60 6.97 -1.34
N THR A 69 17.48 6.02 -1.01
CA THR A 69 17.31 4.60 -1.37
C THR A 69 16.06 4.00 -0.74
N GLN A 70 15.78 4.26 0.55
CA GLN A 70 14.56 3.80 1.21
C GLN A 70 13.30 4.42 0.59
N LEU A 71 13.33 5.70 0.22
CA LEU A 71 12.20 6.35 -0.44
C LEU A 71 11.95 5.75 -1.83
N GLN A 72 13.01 5.46 -2.58
CA GLN A 72 12.90 4.81 -3.88
C GLN A 72 12.33 3.40 -3.74
N GLN A 73 12.83 2.62 -2.79
CA GLN A 73 12.32 1.26 -2.53
C GLN A 73 10.85 1.30 -2.11
N ALA A 74 10.47 2.16 -1.16
CA ALA A 74 9.09 2.29 -0.71
C ALA A 74 8.13 2.67 -1.85
N ARG A 75 8.57 3.55 -2.77
CA ARG A 75 7.80 3.89 -3.97
C ARG A 75 7.64 2.71 -4.93
N SER A 76 8.71 1.93 -5.13
CA SER A 76 8.69 0.72 -5.95
C SER A 76 7.73 -0.31 -5.36
N ASP A 77 7.87 -0.61 -4.06
CA ASP A 77 7.04 -1.58 -3.33
C ASP A 77 5.57 -1.17 -3.35
N ALA A 78 5.26 0.12 -3.15
CA ALA A 78 3.90 0.63 -3.23
C ALA A 78 3.32 0.47 -4.66
N SER A 79 4.10 0.77 -5.69
CA SER A 79 3.67 0.60 -7.08
C SER A 79 3.42 -0.87 -7.42
N GLU A 80 4.29 -1.76 -6.97
CA GLU A 80 4.15 -3.20 -7.15
C GLU A 80 2.92 -3.73 -6.39
N MET A 81 2.72 -3.31 -5.14
CA MET A 81 1.55 -3.66 -4.33
C MET A 81 0.24 -3.21 -4.99
N ILE A 82 0.19 -2.00 -5.54
CA ILE A 82 -0.99 -1.52 -6.26
C ILE A 82 -1.24 -2.38 -7.50
N LYS A 83 -0.20 -2.71 -8.26
CA LYS A 83 -0.31 -3.54 -9.46
C LYS A 83 -0.79 -4.96 -9.15
N THR A 84 -0.20 -5.61 -8.15
CA THR A 84 -0.57 -6.97 -7.73
C THR A 84 -1.97 -7.01 -7.12
N THR A 85 -2.32 -6.00 -6.32
CA THR A 85 -3.68 -5.89 -5.75
C THR A 85 -4.72 -5.69 -6.84
N SER A 86 -4.46 -4.78 -7.79
CA SER A 86 -5.37 -4.50 -8.91
C SER A 86 -5.61 -5.74 -9.78
N THR A 87 -4.54 -6.46 -10.15
CA THR A 87 -4.65 -7.71 -10.90
C THR A 87 -5.40 -8.79 -10.11
N SER A 88 -5.08 -8.98 -8.83
CA SER A 88 -5.80 -9.95 -7.99
C SER A 88 -7.29 -9.61 -7.81
N LEU A 89 -7.63 -8.31 -7.76
CA LEU A 89 -9.03 -7.85 -7.70
C LEU A 89 -9.75 -8.11 -9.01
N GLN A 90 -9.10 -7.87 -10.14
CA GLN A 90 -9.65 -8.16 -11.46
C GLN A 90 -9.91 -9.67 -11.63
N ASP A 91 -8.97 -10.51 -11.21
CA ASP A 91 -9.12 -11.97 -11.24
C ASP A 91 -10.28 -12.43 -10.35
N LYS A 92 -10.36 -11.92 -9.11
CA LYS A 92 -11.47 -12.23 -8.19
C LYS A 92 -12.81 -11.76 -8.74
N ALA A 93 -12.87 -10.58 -9.34
CA ALA A 93 -14.08 -10.06 -9.98
C ALA A 93 -14.51 -10.97 -11.13
N GLN A 94 -13.57 -11.43 -11.96
CA GLN A 94 -13.89 -12.36 -13.06
C GLN A 94 -14.41 -13.71 -12.53
N VAL A 95 -13.83 -14.24 -11.45
CA VAL A 95 -14.31 -15.47 -10.82
C VAL A 95 -15.72 -15.32 -10.26
N GLU A 96 -16.01 -14.22 -9.56
CA GLU A 96 -17.37 -13.95 -9.04
C GLU A 96 -18.38 -13.71 -10.17
N LEU A 97 -18.00 -13.00 -11.23
CA LEU A 97 -18.86 -12.80 -12.41
C LEU A 97 -19.19 -14.13 -13.09
N THR A 98 -18.20 -14.98 -13.34
CA THR A 98 -18.45 -16.29 -13.97
C THR A 98 -19.28 -17.22 -13.07
N LYS A 99 -19.14 -17.11 -11.75
CA LYS A 99 -19.99 -17.84 -10.79
C LYS A 99 -21.43 -17.32 -10.80
N LEU A 100 -21.60 -16.00 -10.87
CA LEU A 100 -22.91 -15.36 -10.97
C LEU A 100 -23.61 -15.72 -12.28
N GLU A 101 -22.89 -15.69 -13.41
CA GLU A 101 -23.40 -16.13 -14.72
C GLU A 101 -23.89 -17.58 -14.67
N LYS A 102 -23.08 -18.51 -14.16
CA LYS A 102 -23.50 -19.91 -13.98
C LYS A 102 -24.74 -20.06 -13.08
N GLY A 103 -24.82 -19.28 -12.01
CA GLY A 103 -25.98 -19.28 -11.12
C GLY A 103 -27.23 -18.73 -11.81
N LEU A 104 -27.08 -17.69 -12.62
CA LEU A 104 -28.16 -17.10 -13.41
C LEU A 104 -28.66 -18.08 -14.47
N ASP A 105 -27.76 -18.73 -15.21
CA ASP A 105 -28.10 -19.74 -16.21
C ASP A 105 -28.86 -20.91 -15.59
N ALA A 106 -28.40 -21.41 -14.44
CA ALA A 106 -29.11 -22.45 -13.69
C ALA A 106 -30.52 -22.00 -13.26
N LYS A 107 -30.66 -20.75 -12.77
CA LYS A 107 -31.95 -20.20 -12.35
C LYS A 107 -32.91 -20.02 -13.54
N ILE A 108 -32.40 -19.62 -14.69
CA ILE A 108 -33.16 -19.51 -15.94
C ILE A 108 -33.65 -20.91 -16.35
N GLY A 109 -32.78 -21.92 -16.30
CA GLY A 109 -33.13 -23.32 -16.58
C GLY A 109 -34.24 -23.84 -15.67
N GLU A 110 -34.09 -23.70 -14.34
CA GLU A 110 -35.12 -24.08 -13.36
C GLU A 110 -36.46 -23.38 -13.61
N SER A 111 -36.41 -22.08 -13.94
CA SER A 111 -37.62 -21.30 -14.21
C SER A 111 -38.31 -21.76 -15.49
N HIS A 112 -37.55 -22.11 -16.53
CA HIS A 112 -38.09 -22.69 -17.75
C HIS A 112 -38.80 -24.02 -17.49
N GLU A 113 -38.17 -24.93 -16.74
CA GLU A 113 -38.79 -26.21 -16.36
C GLU A 113 -40.07 -26.01 -15.53
N ALA A 114 -40.05 -25.06 -14.58
CA ALA A 114 -41.22 -24.73 -13.77
C ALA A 114 -42.37 -24.17 -14.60
N ILE A 115 -42.08 -23.30 -15.58
CA ILE A 115 -43.07 -22.76 -16.52
C ILE A 115 -43.65 -23.87 -17.39
N GLU A 116 -42.81 -24.79 -17.90
CA GLU A 116 -43.27 -25.90 -18.73
C GLU A 116 -44.18 -26.85 -17.94
N LYS A 117 -43.80 -27.17 -16.69
CA LYS A 117 -44.62 -27.98 -15.79
C LYS A 117 -45.97 -27.31 -15.50
N SER A 118 -45.96 -26.02 -15.14
CA SER A 118 -47.18 -25.25 -14.87
C SER A 118 -48.09 -25.15 -16.10
N LYS A 119 -47.51 -24.99 -17.30
CA LYS A 119 -48.25 -25.04 -18.56
C LYS A 119 -48.93 -26.39 -18.75
N ASN A 120 -48.22 -27.49 -18.57
CA ASN A 120 -48.76 -28.84 -18.72
C ASN A 120 -49.85 -29.14 -17.68
N GLU A 121 -49.65 -28.76 -16.42
CA GLU A 121 -50.66 -28.86 -15.36
C GLU A 121 -51.92 -28.04 -15.68
N SER A 122 -51.75 -26.82 -16.20
CA SER A 122 -52.87 -25.96 -16.59
C SER A 122 -53.66 -26.56 -17.77
N VAL A 123 -52.98 -27.10 -18.78
CA VAL A 123 -53.63 -27.80 -19.90
C VAL A 123 -54.41 -29.03 -19.40
N ALA A 124 -53.82 -29.82 -18.49
CA ALA A 124 -54.50 -30.97 -17.90
C ALA A 124 -55.72 -30.55 -17.06
N GLN A 125 -55.64 -29.46 -16.29
CA GLN A 125 -56.77 -28.90 -15.56
C GLN A 125 -57.88 -28.43 -16.51
N ILE A 126 -57.54 -27.74 -17.60
CA ILE A 126 -58.51 -27.31 -18.62
C ILE A 126 -59.21 -28.54 -19.23
N GLN A 127 -58.47 -29.58 -19.61
CA GLN A 127 -59.06 -30.82 -20.13
C GLN A 127 -59.97 -31.50 -19.10
N SER A 128 -59.59 -31.54 -17.82
CA SER A 128 -60.42 -32.06 -16.74
C SER A 128 -61.71 -31.25 -16.57
N GLN A 129 -61.62 -29.92 -16.57
CA GLN A 129 -62.79 -29.04 -16.48
C GLN A 129 -63.70 -29.17 -17.70
N ILE A 130 -63.13 -29.31 -18.90
CA ILE A 130 -63.92 -29.56 -20.13
C ILE A 130 -64.68 -30.89 -20.01
N ASN A 131 -64.02 -31.96 -19.56
CA ASN A 131 -64.68 -33.25 -19.31
C ASN A 131 -65.83 -33.12 -18.30
N GLU A 132 -65.62 -32.39 -17.21
CA GLU A 132 -66.63 -32.17 -16.17
C GLU A 132 -67.81 -31.33 -16.68
N ILE A 133 -67.55 -30.21 -17.37
CA ILE A 133 -68.57 -29.37 -17.99
C ILE A 133 -69.35 -30.15 -19.05
N THR A 134 -68.67 -30.99 -19.85
CA THR A 134 -69.29 -31.84 -20.87
C THR A 134 -70.17 -32.91 -20.22
N LYS A 135 -69.73 -33.52 -19.12
CA LYS A 135 -70.54 -34.46 -18.33
C LYS A 135 -71.76 -33.77 -17.70
N LEU A 136 -71.62 -32.56 -17.17
CA LEU A 136 -72.71 -31.78 -16.60
C LEU A 136 -73.72 -31.31 -17.65
N THR A 137 -73.26 -30.88 -18.82
CA THR A 137 -74.13 -30.48 -19.93
C THR A 137 -74.83 -31.67 -20.57
N LEU A 138 -74.11 -32.77 -20.79
CA LEU A 138 -74.68 -34.00 -21.36
C LEU A 138 -75.71 -34.64 -20.41
N SER A 139 -75.43 -34.71 -19.11
CA SER A 139 -76.40 -35.21 -18.11
C SER A 139 -77.65 -34.32 -18.01
N LYS A 140 -77.50 -33.00 -18.17
CA LYS A 140 -78.63 -32.05 -18.13
C LYS A 140 -79.45 -32.02 -19.43
N VAL A 141 -78.86 -32.39 -20.57
CA VAL A 141 -79.54 -32.42 -21.89
C VAL A 141 -80.12 -33.80 -22.22
N ALA A 142 -79.47 -34.89 -21.81
CA ALA A 142 -79.82 -36.26 -22.25
C ALA A 142 -80.71 -37.06 -21.29
N SER A 143 -80.85 -36.67 -20.01
CA SER A 143 -81.67 -37.38 -19.00
C SER A 143 -81.44 -38.91 -18.92
N PHE A 144 -80.23 -39.39 -19.18
CA PHE A 144 -79.76 -40.76 -18.88
C PHE A 144 -78.28 -40.75 -18.47
N GLU A 145 -77.89 -41.60 -17.50
CA GLU A 145 -76.50 -41.76 -17.05
C GLU A 145 -75.65 -42.43 -18.14
N VAL A 146 -74.69 -41.69 -18.70
CA VAL A 146 -73.73 -42.21 -19.69
C VAL A 146 -72.38 -42.45 -19.00
N SER A 147 -71.79 -43.62 -19.30
CA SER A 147 -70.56 -44.14 -18.68
C SER A 147 -69.30 -43.37 -19.08
N ASP A 148 -68.37 -43.22 -18.13
CA ASP A 148 -67.16 -42.38 -18.21
C ASP A 148 -66.19 -42.75 -19.36
N ASP A 149 -66.28 -43.96 -19.90
CA ASP A 149 -65.40 -44.46 -20.97
C ASP A 149 -65.80 -43.98 -22.38
N GLU A 150 -67.08 -43.70 -22.64
CA GLU A 150 -67.53 -43.20 -23.95
C GLU A 150 -67.21 -41.71 -24.15
N ILE A 151 -67.29 -40.92 -23.07
CA ILE A 151 -67.01 -39.48 -23.09
C ILE A 151 -65.50 -39.23 -23.33
N LYS A 152 -64.63 -40.01 -22.67
CA LYS A 152 -63.18 -39.93 -22.88
C LYS A 152 -62.77 -40.24 -24.33
N ASN A 153 -63.37 -41.26 -24.93
CA ASN A 153 -63.08 -41.65 -26.32
C ASN A 153 -63.61 -40.63 -27.34
N ALA A 154 -64.80 -40.06 -27.12
CA ALA A 154 -65.36 -39.02 -27.99
C ALA A 154 -64.51 -37.75 -28.00
N ILE A 155 -64.05 -37.29 -26.83
CA ILE A 155 -63.21 -36.08 -26.71
C ILE A 155 -61.82 -36.31 -27.32
N ALA A 156 -61.20 -37.47 -27.09
CA ALA A 156 -59.94 -37.84 -27.72
C ALA A 156 -60.02 -37.93 -29.25
N SER A 157 -61.17 -38.36 -29.79
CA SER A 157 -61.38 -38.40 -31.25
C SER A 157 -61.56 -37.00 -31.86
N SER A 158 -62.14 -36.06 -31.11
CA SER A 158 -62.31 -34.67 -31.55
C SER A 158 -60.99 -33.88 -31.51
N GLU A 159 -60.16 -34.05 -30.47
CA GLU A 159 -58.82 -33.41 -30.41
C GLU A 159 -57.90 -33.86 -31.56
N ARG A 160 -58.00 -35.13 -31.98
CA ARG A 160 -57.22 -35.66 -33.12
C ARG A 160 -57.66 -35.15 -34.50
N SER A 161 -58.88 -34.61 -34.61
CA SER A 161 -59.42 -34.07 -35.87
C SER A 161 -59.11 -32.58 -36.07
N ILE A 162 -58.63 -31.90 -35.03
CA ILE A 162 -58.39 -30.45 -35.01
C ILE A 162 -56.89 -30.11 -35.18
N ASN A 163 -55.99 -31.10 -35.04
CA ASN A 163 -54.57 -31.00 -35.40
C ASN A 163 -54.33 -31.56 -36.81
#